data_AF-A0A6A4DIP5-F1
#
_entry.id   AF-A0A6A4DIP5-F1
#
_cell.length_a   1.000
_cell.length_b   1.000
_cell.length_c   1.000
_cell.angle_alpha   90.00
_cell.angle_beta   90.00
_cell.angle_gamma   90.00
#
_symmetry.space_group_name_H-M   'P 1'
#
loop_
_entity.id
_entity.type
_entity.pdbx_description
1 polymer ?
#
loop_
_entity_poly.entity_id
_entity_poly.type
_entity_poly.pdbx_seq_one_letter_code
_entity_poly.pdbx_strand_id
1 'polypeptide(L)'
;MVYTPRSYLIPAAVALVALQVQQATGTSLFYDPFTSADTTDEISSKFPARGAKVADKDCAITVEVDPTLPDIATISTVTVTYSELLANSSTAPTESVSTKVGTLIYSVDTPATSADQDALQEKVEKKRRLEANTNKDIAKLEAYFGTSMEVNLAKLPTVGVHTPSPWPGPYWPTYQDGINVIWSPGEPSAAEKYATAFGLDATDFMDKVSKDNGIDSMSSHTVCSSDSDCSSLTDGSSCAIRTGKTSGYCIPTWYGICHAWTPAAMLEAEPNCAVTYNGVTFQPLDIKALLSDVYDGATVSTVFTGTRYNGGADSTDSYGRHSSDSYRDLNPAYFHIASANLLGKLNATFIADVTAGSEVWNQPVRGFKVYEQTNMTLSEAASTFYGLEEYPWNAAAKSIVYVKSRLSWIFETYTDGGLVSSGKVDSYTTGAYYTYILEMDDDGNIIGGEWVYDSDDDHPDFIWFPKAKPAADTVTSIGLSYADVSMLLEKSVACEGSSSGSTAAGSAQSSTSASTAALNTGSTAFSSQPGSASTGSTAASTTDSNNAATVAPVTEAPATEVPVATESTTNTGTAAPATTTATPSTNQWVPSSQGSGSGRGWLSFFHWW
;
A
#
# COMPACT_ATOMS: atom_id res chain seq x y z
N MET A 1 23.30 -70.44 19.75
CA MET A 1 24.16 -69.74 20.72
C MET A 1 24.44 -68.35 20.16
N VAL A 2 24.14 -67.34 20.98
CA VAL A 2 24.63 -65.96 20.98
C VAL A 2 24.19 -65.02 19.83
N TYR A 3 23.25 -64.16 20.25
CA TYR A 3 22.87 -62.85 19.76
C TYR A 3 24.05 -61.86 19.76
N THR A 4 24.15 -60.98 18.75
CA THR A 4 24.70 -59.63 18.91
C THR A 4 24.15 -58.70 17.83
N PRO A 5 23.27 -57.72 18.15
CA PRO A 5 22.93 -56.63 17.25
C PRO A 5 23.85 -55.43 17.52
N ARG A 6 24.36 -54.81 16.45
CA ARG A 6 25.04 -53.51 16.49
C ARG A 6 24.00 -52.41 16.58
N SER A 7 24.06 -51.65 17.67
CA SER A 7 23.32 -50.42 17.90
C SER A 7 23.76 -49.33 16.92
N TYR A 8 22.82 -48.82 16.11
CA TYR A 8 22.94 -47.50 15.50
C TYR A 8 22.15 -46.53 16.38
N LEU A 9 22.85 -45.55 16.94
CA LEU A 9 22.28 -44.40 17.63
C LEU A 9 21.67 -43.49 16.57
N ILE A 10 20.35 -43.39 16.55
CA ILE A 10 19.61 -42.32 15.88
C ILE A 10 19.55 -41.15 16.87
N PRO A 11 20.02 -39.94 16.54
CA PRO A 11 19.79 -38.78 17.38
C PRO A 11 18.29 -38.45 17.33
N ALA A 12 17.64 -38.54 18.47
CA ALA A 12 16.26 -38.11 18.64
C ALA A 12 16.17 -36.61 18.39
N ALA A 13 15.68 -36.22 17.21
CA ALA A 13 15.14 -34.89 17.00
C ALA A 13 13.92 -34.76 17.91
N VAL A 14 13.96 -33.79 18.83
CA VAL A 14 12.84 -33.42 19.67
C VAL A 14 11.80 -32.75 18.76
N ALA A 15 10.87 -33.54 18.24
CA ALA A 15 9.63 -33.02 17.70
C ALA A 15 8.74 -32.65 18.90
N LEU A 16 8.72 -31.36 19.26
CA LEU A 16 7.68 -30.80 20.11
C LEU A 16 6.39 -30.80 19.28
N VAL A 17 5.62 -31.87 19.40
CA VAL A 17 4.23 -31.90 18.98
C VAL A 17 3.46 -31.09 20.04
N ALA A 18 3.17 -29.83 19.73
CA ALA A 18 2.19 -29.07 20.49
C ALA A 18 0.83 -29.77 20.33
N LEU A 19 0.31 -30.36 21.40
CA LEU A 19 -1.11 -30.73 21.44
C LEU A 19 -1.91 -29.43 21.32
N GLN A 20 -2.74 -29.33 20.28
CA GLN A 20 -3.79 -28.31 20.16
C GLN A 20 -4.78 -28.47 21.32
N VAL A 21 -4.50 -27.77 22.41
CA VAL A 21 -5.54 -27.25 23.29
C VAL A 21 -5.92 -25.92 22.66
N GLN A 22 -7.21 -25.67 22.42
CA GLN A 22 -7.72 -24.33 22.10
C GLN A 22 -7.49 -23.45 23.33
N GLN A 23 -6.25 -23.01 23.53
CA GLN A 23 -5.95 -21.93 24.44
C GLN A 23 -6.21 -20.65 23.68
N ALA A 24 -6.98 -19.77 24.30
CA ALA A 24 -7.04 -18.38 23.91
C ALA A 24 -5.60 -17.84 23.86
N THR A 25 -5.11 -17.46 22.70
CA THR A 25 -3.83 -16.76 22.60
C THR A 25 -4.07 -15.32 22.19
N GLY A 26 -4.96 -14.58 22.88
CA GLY A 26 -4.96 -13.11 22.81
C GLY A 26 -3.54 -12.61 22.72
N THR A 27 -3.18 -11.93 21.63
CA THR A 27 -1.78 -11.49 21.51
C THR A 27 -1.71 -10.16 22.22
N SER A 28 -1.47 -10.26 23.53
CA SER A 28 -0.81 -9.18 24.25
C SER A 28 0.37 -8.70 23.41
N LEU A 29 0.59 -7.38 23.37
CA LEU A 29 1.61 -6.73 22.55
C LEU A 29 3.02 -7.35 22.76
N PHE A 30 3.24 -8.10 23.84
CA PHE A 30 4.52 -8.73 24.16
C PHE A 30 4.75 -10.11 23.53
N TYR A 31 3.71 -10.75 22.97
CA TYR A 31 3.72 -12.16 22.55
C TYR A 31 3.44 -12.35 21.05
N ASP A 32 3.54 -11.28 20.25
CA ASP A 32 3.36 -11.37 18.80
C ASP A 32 4.38 -12.32 18.14
N PRO A 33 3.96 -13.06 17.10
CA PRO A 33 4.90 -13.87 16.34
C PRO A 33 5.96 -12.99 15.69
N PHE A 34 7.14 -13.56 15.46
CA PHE A 34 8.21 -12.85 14.75
C PHE A 34 8.92 -13.77 13.77
N THR A 35 9.38 -13.21 12.65
CA THR A 35 10.21 -13.95 11.71
C THR A 35 11.55 -14.28 12.36
N SER A 36 11.80 -15.57 12.51
CA SER A 36 12.99 -16.17 13.11
C SER A 36 14.01 -16.65 12.07
N ALA A 37 13.66 -16.56 10.79
CA ALA A 37 14.62 -16.68 9.70
C ALA A 37 15.47 -15.39 9.65
N ASP A 38 16.79 -15.52 9.64
CA ASP A 38 17.75 -14.40 9.51
C ASP A 38 17.73 -13.79 8.09
N THR A 39 16.56 -13.34 7.66
CA THR A 39 16.22 -12.93 6.28
C THR A 39 15.55 -11.57 6.22
N THR A 40 15.36 -10.90 7.37
CA THR A 40 14.61 -9.65 7.51
C THR A 40 15.48 -8.40 7.61
N ASP A 41 16.80 -8.55 7.69
CA ASP A 41 17.76 -7.46 7.91
C ASP A 41 18.15 -6.73 6.63
N GLU A 42 17.91 -7.32 5.45
CA GLU A 42 18.22 -6.74 4.14
C GLU A 42 17.27 -7.20 3.04
N ILE A 43 17.06 -6.33 2.04
CA ILE A 43 16.41 -6.69 0.79
C ILE A 43 17.25 -7.75 0.07
N SER A 44 16.61 -8.87 -0.28
CA SER A 44 17.22 -9.98 -1.00
C SER A 44 16.15 -10.90 -1.59
N SER A 45 16.57 -11.93 -2.33
CA SER A 45 15.68 -12.99 -2.83
C SER A 45 14.97 -13.80 -1.73
N LYS A 46 15.43 -13.69 -0.47
CA LYS A 46 14.88 -14.37 0.71
C LYS A 46 14.06 -13.44 1.61
N PHE A 47 14.02 -12.15 1.29
CA PHE A 47 13.37 -11.16 2.14
C PHE A 47 11.86 -11.43 2.20
N PRO A 48 11.24 -11.54 3.40
CA PRO A 48 9.83 -11.86 3.50
C PRO A 48 8.93 -10.90 2.72
N ALA A 49 9.26 -9.60 2.71
CA ALA A 49 8.48 -8.61 1.97
C ALA A 49 8.65 -8.70 0.43
N ARG A 50 9.41 -9.64 -0.12
CA ARG A 50 9.63 -9.70 -1.58
C ARG A 50 8.30 -9.90 -2.32
N GLY A 51 8.07 -9.10 -3.36
CA GLY A 51 6.93 -9.16 -4.30
C GLY A 51 6.95 -10.37 -5.22
N ALA A 52 7.26 -11.55 -4.68
CA ALA A 52 7.26 -12.84 -5.34
C ALA A 52 7.11 -13.95 -4.28
N LYS A 53 7.05 -15.22 -4.70
CA LYS A 53 7.16 -16.33 -3.75
C LYS A 53 8.54 -16.36 -3.10
N VAL A 54 8.53 -16.56 -1.78
CA VAL A 54 9.71 -16.79 -0.93
C VAL A 54 9.56 -18.17 -0.30
N ALA A 55 10.68 -18.89 -0.11
CA ALA A 55 10.61 -20.23 0.45
C ALA A 55 10.18 -20.19 1.93
N ASP A 56 9.33 -21.13 2.36
CA ASP A 56 8.79 -21.16 3.74
C ASP A 56 9.87 -21.08 4.84
N LYS A 57 11.01 -21.74 4.61
CA LYS A 57 12.15 -21.72 5.54
C LYS A 57 12.73 -20.31 5.76
N ASP A 58 12.60 -19.44 4.76
CA ASP A 58 13.11 -18.07 4.76
C ASP A 58 12.06 -17.10 5.35
N CYS A 59 10.84 -17.58 5.62
CA CYS A 59 9.77 -16.87 6.34
C CYS A 59 9.43 -17.51 7.69
N ALA A 60 10.25 -18.44 8.20
CA ALA A 60 9.93 -19.22 9.40
C ALA A 60 9.69 -18.32 10.62
N ILE A 61 8.55 -18.48 11.29
CA ILE A 61 8.17 -17.69 12.48
C ILE A 61 8.40 -18.45 13.78
N THR A 62 8.55 -17.71 14.87
CA THR A 62 8.45 -18.22 16.24
C THR A 62 7.27 -17.55 16.94
N VAL A 63 6.46 -18.35 17.63
CA VAL A 63 5.28 -17.91 18.38
C VAL A 63 5.56 -18.10 19.87
N GLU A 64 5.29 -17.07 20.67
CA GLU A 64 5.36 -17.14 22.13
C GLU A 64 3.94 -17.17 22.70
N VAL A 65 3.65 -18.14 23.56
CA VAL A 65 2.32 -18.27 24.17
C VAL A 65 2.25 -17.41 25.43
N ASP A 66 1.24 -16.55 25.53
CA ASP A 66 0.93 -15.84 26.77
C ASP A 66 0.30 -16.83 27.79
N PRO A 67 0.99 -17.17 28.89
CA PRO A 67 0.50 -18.17 29.84
C PRO A 67 -0.61 -17.63 30.75
N THR A 68 -0.96 -16.35 30.66
CA THR A 68 -1.92 -15.69 31.57
C THR A 68 -3.35 -15.72 31.06
N LEU A 69 -3.56 -16.16 29.82
CA LEU A 69 -4.85 -16.09 29.17
C LEU A 69 -5.79 -17.20 29.63
N PRO A 70 -7.08 -16.87 29.85
CA PRO A 70 -8.09 -17.85 30.24
C PRO A 70 -8.45 -18.78 29.08
N ASP A 71 -8.99 -19.95 29.39
CA ASP A 71 -9.65 -20.79 28.37
C ASP A 71 -11.00 -20.16 27.98
N ILE A 72 -11.10 -19.61 26.75
CA ILE A 72 -12.33 -18.94 26.27
C ILE A 72 -13.54 -19.86 26.36
N ALA A 73 -13.39 -21.17 26.18
CA ALA A 73 -14.51 -22.11 26.24
C ALA A 73 -15.15 -22.21 27.63
N THR A 74 -14.48 -21.66 28.66
CA THR A 74 -14.98 -21.62 30.03
C THR A 74 -15.73 -20.33 30.39
N ILE A 75 -15.73 -19.33 29.49
CA ILE A 75 -16.35 -18.03 29.74
C ILE A 75 -17.82 -18.06 29.34
N SER A 76 -18.67 -17.60 30.26
CA SER A 76 -20.12 -17.50 30.02
C SER A 76 -20.44 -16.54 28.88
N THR A 77 -21.41 -16.92 28.06
CA THR A 77 -21.99 -16.04 27.03
C THR A 77 -23.11 -15.17 27.62
N VAL A 78 -23.26 -13.96 27.08
CA VAL A 78 -24.37 -13.05 27.38
C VAL A 78 -25.32 -12.91 26.20
N THR A 79 -26.52 -12.41 26.46
CA THR A 79 -27.44 -12.02 25.38
C THR A 79 -26.86 -10.80 24.65
N VAL A 80 -26.61 -10.96 23.35
CA VAL A 80 -26.11 -9.89 22.49
C VAL A 80 -27.23 -8.86 22.27
N THR A 81 -26.98 -7.62 22.69
CA THR A 81 -27.95 -6.51 22.55
C THR A 81 -27.90 -5.87 21.17
N TYR A 82 -26.70 -5.76 20.59
CA TYR A 82 -26.42 -5.12 19.30
C TYR A 82 -25.66 -6.11 18.42
N SER A 83 -26.37 -7.00 17.72
CA SER A 83 -25.76 -8.06 16.90
C SER A 83 -24.87 -7.52 15.79
N GLU A 84 -25.17 -6.32 15.29
CA GLU A 84 -24.41 -5.59 14.28
C GLU A 84 -23.06 -5.06 14.78
N LEU A 85 -22.80 -5.11 16.09
CA LEU A 85 -21.51 -4.70 16.67
C LEU A 85 -20.60 -5.88 17.01
N LEU A 86 -21.01 -7.12 16.76
CA LEU A 86 -20.16 -8.30 16.96
C LEU A 86 -18.91 -8.21 16.06
N ALA A 87 -17.74 -8.59 16.59
CA ALA A 87 -16.46 -8.53 15.89
C ALA A 87 -16.45 -9.36 14.61
N ASN A 88 -17.12 -10.51 14.60
CA ASN A 88 -17.24 -11.38 13.43
C ASN A 88 -18.25 -10.87 12.37
N SER A 89 -18.79 -9.67 12.53
CA SER A 89 -19.63 -9.03 11.52
C SER A 89 -18.78 -8.56 10.36
N SER A 90 -19.11 -9.00 9.14
CA SER A 90 -18.42 -8.64 7.89
C SER A 90 -18.71 -7.22 7.39
N THR A 91 -19.03 -6.29 8.29
CA THR A 91 -19.10 -4.85 7.97
C THR A 91 -18.93 -4.06 9.26
N ALA A 92 -18.02 -3.08 9.24
CA ALA A 92 -17.93 -2.09 10.31
C ALA A 92 -19.18 -1.18 10.36
N PRO A 93 -19.58 -0.69 11.55
CA PRO A 93 -20.72 0.19 11.68
C PRO A 93 -20.50 1.52 10.96
N THR A 94 -21.55 2.00 10.27
CA THR A 94 -21.53 3.27 9.54
C THR A 94 -21.62 4.48 10.47
N GLU A 95 -22.42 4.35 11.54
CA GLU A 95 -22.47 5.31 12.64
C GLU A 95 -21.38 4.98 13.68
N SER A 96 -20.96 5.99 14.43
CA SER A 96 -20.00 5.79 15.52
C SER A 96 -20.51 4.78 16.54
N VAL A 97 -19.63 3.90 17.02
CA VAL A 97 -19.94 2.92 18.07
C VAL A 97 -20.48 3.62 19.32
N SER A 98 -20.00 4.83 19.59
CA SER A 98 -20.45 5.67 20.72
C SER A 98 -21.92 6.07 20.69
N THR A 99 -22.63 5.91 19.56
CA THR A 99 -24.09 6.17 19.51
C THR A 99 -24.90 5.08 20.21
N LYS A 100 -24.30 3.89 20.42
CA LYS A 100 -24.93 2.72 21.05
C LYS A 100 -24.27 2.34 22.37
N VAL A 101 -22.94 2.32 22.42
CA VAL A 101 -22.17 1.82 23.57
C VAL A 101 -20.88 2.61 23.79
N GLY A 102 -20.37 2.62 25.02
CA GLY A 102 -19.15 3.33 25.37
C GLY A 102 -19.30 4.85 25.44
N THR A 103 -18.18 5.54 25.60
CA THR A 103 -18.09 7.00 25.71
C THR A 103 -17.16 7.54 24.63
N LEU A 104 -17.68 8.45 23.79
CA LEU A 104 -16.89 9.07 22.73
C LEU A 104 -15.71 9.87 23.30
N ILE A 105 -14.50 9.57 22.83
CA ILE A 105 -13.27 10.35 23.11
C ILE A 105 -13.01 11.32 21.95
N TYR A 106 -13.09 10.82 20.72
CA TYR A 106 -12.78 11.58 19.51
C TYR A 106 -13.60 11.05 18.33
N SER A 107 -14.21 11.93 17.55
CA SER A 107 -14.79 11.56 16.25
C SER A 107 -14.70 12.72 15.27
N VAL A 108 -14.44 12.38 14.02
CA VAL A 108 -14.60 13.27 12.85
C VAL A 108 -15.43 12.55 11.79
N ASP A 109 -16.19 13.32 11.02
CA ASP A 109 -17.03 12.76 9.95
C ASP A 109 -16.19 11.91 8.99
N THR A 110 -16.62 10.68 8.74
CA THR A 110 -16.02 9.80 7.72
C THR A 110 -16.54 10.24 6.35
N PRO A 111 -15.68 10.65 5.39
CA PRO A 111 -16.12 11.00 4.04
C PRO A 111 -16.83 9.83 3.37
N ALA A 112 -17.86 10.13 2.55
CA ALA A 112 -18.62 9.14 1.80
C ALA A 112 -17.83 8.51 0.62
N THR A 113 -16.69 9.09 0.24
CA THR A 113 -15.82 8.63 -0.85
C THR A 113 -14.35 8.60 -0.41
N SER A 114 -13.59 7.63 -0.92
CA SER A 114 -12.18 7.40 -0.55
C SER A 114 -11.21 8.46 -1.06
N ALA A 115 -11.61 9.31 -2.01
CA ALA A 115 -10.71 10.14 -2.81
C ALA A 115 -10.36 11.52 -2.22
N ASP A 116 -11.04 11.96 -1.16
CA ASP A 116 -10.95 13.36 -0.75
C ASP A 116 -10.38 13.52 0.67
N GLN A 117 -9.60 14.59 0.84
CA GLN A 117 -9.11 15.22 2.09
C GLN A 117 -7.64 15.01 2.48
N ASP A 118 -6.75 15.77 1.84
CA ASP A 118 -5.40 16.07 2.36
C ASP A 118 -5.17 17.60 2.45
N ALA A 119 -5.86 18.25 3.40
CA ALA A 119 -5.49 19.59 3.83
C ALA A 119 -5.74 19.74 5.33
N LEU A 120 -4.70 19.67 6.18
CA LEU A 120 -4.68 20.35 7.47
C LEU A 120 -3.30 20.33 8.16
N GLN A 121 -3.14 21.26 9.10
CA GLN A 121 -1.89 21.86 9.55
C GLN A 121 -1.44 21.38 10.94
N GLU A 122 -0.13 21.41 11.17
CA GLU A 122 0.62 20.74 12.22
C GLU A 122 0.72 21.52 13.55
N LYS A 123 0.74 20.83 14.70
CA LYS A 123 1.31 21.34 15.96
C LYS A 123 2.00 20.23 16.76
N VAL A 124 3.24 20.53 17.17
CA VAL A 124 4.16 19.66 17.91
C VAL A 124 4.25 20.10 19.37
N GLU A 125 4.23 19.15 20.30
CA GLU A 125 4.84 19.32 21.64
C GLU A 125 5.32 17.98 22.23
N LYS A 126 6.35 18.03 23.09
CA LYS A 126 7.34 16.97 23.31
C LYS A 126 7.48 16.54 24.79
N LYS A 127 7.76 15.22 24.98
CA LYS A 127 8.49 14.52 26.08
C LYS A 127 7.71 14.19 27.39
N ARG A 128 7.93 13.06 28.12
CA ARG A 128 8.99 12.03 28.17
C ARG A 128 8.52 10.72 28.91
N ARG A 129 9.21 9.61 28.57
CA ARG A 129 9.26 8.17 29.00
C ARG A 129 9.02 7.73 30.46
N LEU A 130 8.61 6.46 30.61
CA LEU A 130 9.26 5.40 31.42
C LEU A 130 8.89 3.98 30.89
N GLU A 131 9.84 3.03 30.97
CA GLU A 131 9.80 1.66 30.42
C GLU A 131 9.32 0.61 31.45
N ALA A 132 8.60 -0.43 31.00
CA ALA A 132 8.56 -1.78 31.59
C ALA A 132 8.07 -2.81 30.55
N ASN A 133 8.88 -3.84 30.28
CA ASN A 133 8.78 -4.88 29.24
C ASN A 133 8.61 -4.33 27.81
N THR A 134 9.53 -4.64 26.91
CA THR A 134 9.54 -4.07 25.56
C THR A 134 9.07 -5.12 24.56
N ASN A 135 7.98 -4.82 23.84
CA ASN A 135 7.63 -5.53 22.60
C ASN A 135 8.86 -5.52 21.66
N LYS A 136 9.16 -6.65 21.02
CA LYS A 136 10.36 -6.84 20.19
C LYS A 136 10.40 -5.87 19.00
N ASP A 137 9.27 -5.65 18.36
CA ASP A 137 9.15 -4.76 17.20
C ASP A 137 9.20 -3.28 17.60
N ILE A 138 8.55 -2.88 18.70
CA ILE A 138 8.74 -1.55 19.31
C ILE A 138 10.22 -1.35 19.65
N ALA A 139 10.90 -2.34 20.25
CA ALA A 139 12.32 -2.25 20.56
C ALA A 139 13.17 -2.04 19.29
N LYS A 140 12.84 -2.70 18.16
CA LYS A 140 13.49 -2.45 16.87
C LYS A 140 13.28 -1.01 16.40
N LEU A 141 12.05 -0.49 16.47
CA LEU A 141 11.75 0.91 16.13
C LEU A 141 12.56 1.87 17.01
N GLU A 142 12.53 1.68 18.33
CA GLU A 142 13.22 2.55 19.28
C GLU A 142 14.74 2.52 19.12
N ALA A 143 15.31 1.34 18.83
CA ALA A 143 16.73 1.19 18.55
C ALA A 143 17.13 1.93 17.26
N TYR A 144 16.30 1.85 16.21
CA TYR A 144 16.56 2.53 14.96
C TYR A 144 16.42 4.05 15.07
N PHE A 145 15.31 4.54 15.63
CA PHE A 145 15.05 5.98 15.75
C PHE A 145 15.78 6.65 16.92
N GLY A 146 16.40 5.87 17.82
CA GLY A 146 17.13 6.38 18.97
C GLY A 146 16.25 7.11 19.99
N THR A 147 14.95 6.84 20.00
CA THR A 147 13.95 7.45 20.90
C THR A 147 12.87 6.43 21.24
N SER A 148 12.22 6.59 22.40
CA SER A 148 11.04 5.75 22.66
C SER A 148 9.87 6.12 21.79
N MET A 149 9.07 5.09 21.50
CA MET A 149 7.72 5.27 21.00
C MET A 149 6.83 5.77 22.15
N GLU A 150 5.97 6.73 21.84
CA GLU A 150 4.86 7.08 22.73
C GLU A 150 3.82 5.95 22.68
N VAL A 151 3.38 5.50 23.85
CA VAL A 151 2.41 4.39 23.99
C VAL A 151 1.15 4.83 24.70
N ASN A 152 1.15 6.03 25.30
CA ASN A 152 -0.03 6.59 25.92
C ASN A 152 -0.97 7.15 24.86
N LEU A 153 -2.17 6.59 24.72
CA LEU A 153 -3.09 6.92 23.63
C LEU A 153 -3.42 8.43 23.57
N ALA A 154 -3.61 9.07 24.73
CA ALA A 154 -3.93 10.49 24.80
C ALA A 154 -2.77 11.42 24.35
N LYS A 155 -1.55 10.90 24.23
CA LYS A 155 -0.34 11.63 23.78
C LYS A 155 0.06 11.30 22.34
N LEU A 156 -0.63 10.35 21.72
CA LEU A 156 -0.45 10.00 20.31
C LEU A 156 -1.21 10.98 19.42
N PRO A 157 -0.61 11.42 18.30
CA PRO A 157 -1.32 12.24 17.33
C PRO A 157 -2.38 11.40 16.63
N THR A 158 -3.54 12.01 16.37
CA THR A 158 -4.64 11.39 15.61
C THR A 158 -4.50 11.59 14.10
N VAL A 159 -3.46 12.30 13.65
CA VAL A 159 -3.15 12.52 12.24
C VAL A 159 -1.64 12.65 12.04
N GLY A 160 -1.11 12.03 11.00
CA GLY A 160 0.26 12.17 10.55
C GLY A 160 0.33 12.00 9.03
N VAL A 161 1.04 12.89 8.35
CA VAL A 161 1.23 12.85 6.89
C VAL A 161 2.71 13.08 6.61
N HIS A 162 3.32 12.19 5.85
CA HIS A 162 4.72 12.31 5.45
C HIS A 162 4.87 13.30 4.29
N THR A 163 5.75 14.28 4.45
CA THR A 163 6.04 15.27 3.40
C THR A 163 7.55 15.40 3.16
N PRO A 164 8.03 15.38 1.90
CA PRO A 164 7.25 15.13 0.69
C PRO A 164 6.67 13.70 0.67
N SER A 165 5.58 13.52 -0.08
CA SER A 165 5.00 12.19 -0.28
C SER A 165 6.00 11.28 -0.99
N PRO A 166 6.05 9.97 -0.68
CA PRO A 166 6.65 8.99 -1.57
C PRO A 166 6.05 9.13 -2.98
N TRP A 167 6.85 8.91 -4.02
CA TRP A 167 6.40 9.11 -5.40
C TRP A 167 5.71 7.87 -5.98
N PRO A 168 4.61 8.03 -6.75
CA PRO A 168 3.98 6.93 -7.46
C PRO A 168 4.88 6.38 -8.57
N GLY A 169 4.87 5.06 -8.74
CA GLY A 169 5.58 4.33 -9.79
C GLY A 169 5.05 2.90 -9.90
N PRO A 170 5.35 2.16 -10.98
CA PRO A 170 4.89 0.79 -11.11
C PRO A 170 5.78 -0.16 -10.31
N TYR A 171 5.25 -1.33 -9.97
CA TYR A 171 6.00 -2.42 -9.35
C TYR A 171 6.88 -3.21 -10.34
N TRP A 172 7.01 -2.74 -11.59
CA TRP A 172 7.76 -3.34 -12.71
C TRP A 172 7.54 -4.85 -12.81
N PRO A 173 6.38 -5.29 -13.33
CA PRO A 173 5.94 -6.66 -13.22
C PRO A 173 6.87 -7.63 -13.95
N THR A 174 7.17 -8.76 -13.33
CA THR A 174 7.98 -9.84 -13.92
C THR A 174 7.36 -10.34 -15.23
N TYR A 175 6.02 -10.47 -15.30
CA TYR A 175 5.31 -10.93 -16.50
C TYR A 175 5.42 -9.94 -17.68
N GLN A 176 5.80 -8.68 -17.43
CA GLN A 176 6.08 -7.65 -18.44
C GLN A 176 7.58 -7.52 -18.75
N ASP A 177 8.40 -8.44 -18.25
CA ASP A 177 9.86 -8.44 -18.36
C ASP A 177 10.56 -7.34 -17.55
N GLY A 178 9.98 -6.93 -16.42
CA GLY A 178 10.58 -5.94 -15.52
C GLY A 178 10.78 -4.59 -16.21
N ILE A 179 11.97 -3.99 -16.06
CA ILE A 179 12.29 -2.70 -16.68
C ILE A 179 12.59 -2.78 -18.18
N ASN A 180 12.52 -3.97 -18.80
CA ASN A 180 12.53 -4.13 -20.25
C ASN A 180 11.19 -3.73 -20.89
N VAL A 181 10.13 -3.56 -20.11
CA VAL A 181 8.81 -3.17 -20.62
C VAL A 181 8.90 -1.85 -21.41
N ILE A 182 8.28 -1.84 -22.59
CA ILE A 182 8.10 -0.62 -23.38
C ILE A 182 6.85 0.08 -22.85
N TRP A 183 7.02 0.94 -21.86
CA TRP A 183 5.93 1.69 -21.24
C TRP A 183 5.41 2.84 -22.13
N SER A 184 6.24 3.36 -23.03
CA SER A 184 5.88 4.40 -24.00
C SER A 184 5.98 3.84 -25.43
N PRO A 185 4.86 3.65 -26.15
CA PRO A 185 4.86 3.06 -27.48
C PRO A 185 5.74 3.83 -28.47
N GLY A 186 6.67 3.11 -29.13
CA GLY A 186 7.60 3.68 -30.11
C GLY A 186 8.92 4.18 -29.51
N GLU A 187 9.06 4.17 -28.19
CA GLU A 187 10.32 4.48 -27.50
C GLU A 187 11.04 3.19 -27.04
N PRO A 188 12.37 3.22 -26.89
CA PRO A 188 13.11 2.14 -26.23
C PRO A 188 12.71 2.00 -24.75
N SER A 189 12.90 0.80 -24.18
CA SER A 189 12.68 0.56 -22.75
C SER A 189 13.72 1.29 -21.88
N ALA A 190 13.45 1.44 -20.58
CA ALA A 190 14.39 2.05 -19.65
C ALA A 190 15.75 1.31 -19.64
N ALA A 191 15.71 -0.03 -19.71
CA ALA A 191 16.91 -0.86 -19.81
C ALA A 191 17.71 -0.62 -21.10
N GLU A 192 17.04 -0.56 -22.26
CA GLU A 192 17.69 -0.29 -23.54
C GLU A 192 18.30 1.12 -23.58
N LYS A 193 17.58 2.11 -23.03
CA LYS A 193 18.08 3.49 -22.89
C LYS A 193 19.35 3.54 -22.04
N TYR A 194 19.34 2.88 -20.88
CA TYR A 194 20.51 2.83 -20.00
C TYR A 194 21.69 2.18 -20.71
N ALA A 195 21.50 0.98 -21.26
CA ALA A 195 22.58 0.29 -21.96
C ALA A 195 23.19 1.13 -23.09
N THR A 196 22.35 1.76 -23.90
CA THR A 196 22.79 2.63 -25.00
C THR A 196 23.57 3.85 -24.51
N ALA A 197 23.06 4.57 -23.50
CA ALA A 197 23.66 5.81 -23.02
C ALA A 197 25.02 5.58 -22.33
N PHE A 198 25.21 4.42 -21.69
CA PHE A 198 26.41 4.06 -20.95
C PHE A 198 27.33 3.09 -21.70
N GLY A 199 27.08 2.86 -22.99
CA GLY A 199 27.97 2.10 -23.87
C GLY A 199 28.03 0.59 -23.55
N LEU A 200 26.94 0.04 -23.02
CA LEU A 200 26.75 -1.40 -22.83
C LEU A 200 26.09 -2.03 -24.07
N ASP A 201 26.22 -3.34 -24.21
CA ASP A 201 25.44 -4.08 -25.21
C ASP A 201 23.98 -4.18 -24.75
N ALA A 202 23.07 -3.54 -25.48
CA ALA A 202 21.67 -3.47 -25.09
C ALA A 202 21.00 -4.85 -25.01
N THR A 203 21.34 -5.77 -25.90
CA THR A 203 20.75 -7.13 -25.89
C THR A 203 21.21 -7.90 -24.65
N ASP A 204 22.51 -7.90 -24.37
CA ASP A 204 23.08 -8.56 -23.18
C ASP A 204 22.54 -7.96 -21.88
N PHE A 205 22.43 -6.62 -21.80
CA PHE A 205 21.89 -5.95 -20.61
C PHE A 205 20.42 -6.33 -20.38
N MET A 206 19.57 -6.26 -21.42
CA MET A 206 18.16 -6.65 -21.31
C MET A 206 17.99 -8.15 -21.02
N ASP A 207 18.85 -9.02 -21.54
CA ASP A 207 18.87 -10.44 -21.20
C ASP A 207 19.25 -10.69 -19.74
N LYS A 208 20.13 -9.87 -19.16
CA LYS A 208 20.47 -9.92 -17.73
C LYS A 208 19.31 -9.45 -16.86
N VAL A 209 18.67 -8.32 -17.20
CA VAL A 209 17.44 -7.85 -16.55
C VAL A 209 16.39 -8.97 -16.52
N SER A 210 16.12 -9.57 -17.68
CA SER A 210 15.10 -10.62 -17.79
C SER A 210 15.41 -11.85 -16.92
N LYS A 211 16.68 -12.25 -16.84
CA LYS A 211 17.11 -13.40 -16.02
C LYS A 211 17.10 -13.13 -14.52
N ASP A 212 17.28 -11.87 -14.12
CA ASP A 212 17.33 -11.50 -12.71
C ASP A 212 15.93 -11.37 -12.11
N ASN A 213 15.04 -10.58 -12.75
CA ASN A 213 13.70 -10.30 -12.24
C ASN A 213 12.58 -10.22 -13.30
N GLY A 214 12.89 -10.43 -14.60
CA GLY A 214 11.92 -10.48 -15.69
C GLY A 214 11.47 -11.90 -16.08
N ILE A 215 11.07 -12.09 -17.34
CA ILE A 215 10.43 -13.32 -17.83
C ILE A 215 11.38 -14.53 -17.74
N ASP A 216 12.65 -14.37 -18.12
CA ASP A 216 13.61 -15.48 -18.15
C ASP A 216 13.99 -15.96 -16.74
N SER A 217 13.77 -15.15 -15.70
CA SER A 217 13.91 -15.55 -14.28
C SER A 217 12.93 -16.67 -13.90
N MET A 218 11.82 -16.81 -14.65
CA MET A 218 10.76 -17.80 -14.42
C MET A 218 10.90 -19.04 -15.30
N SER A 219 12.11 -19.36 -15.76
CA SER A 219 12.37 -20.48 -16.68
C SER A 219 11.96 -21.87 -16.17
N SER A 220 11.68 -22.02 -14.87
CA SER A 220 11.13 -23.26 -14.28
C SER A 220 9.61 -23.36 -14.34
N HIS A 221 8.90 -22.31 -14.77
CA HIS A 221 7.45 -22.27 -14.88
C HIS A 221 6.96 -22.98 -16.16
N THR A 222 5.65 -23.22 -16.23
CA THR A 222 4.99 -23.81 -17.40
C THR A 222 5.27 -22.98 -18.65
N VAL A 223 5.83 -23.61 -19.69
CA VAL A 223 6.05 -22.98 -20.99
C VAL A 223 4.72 -22.72 -21.68
N CYS A 224 4.56 -21.54 -22.27
CA CYS A 224 3.34 -21.12 -22.94
C CYS A 224 3.62 -20.40 -24.27
N SER A 225 2.62 -20.40 -25.16
CA SER A 225 2.58 -19.56 -26.36
C SER A 225 1.35 -18.66 -26.40
N SER A 226 0.41 -18.86 -25.48
CA SER A 226 -0.83 -18.09 -25.32
C SER A 226 -1.39 -18.24 -23.91
N ASP A 227 -2.28 -17.33 -23.49
CA ASP A 227 -2.91 -17.39 -22.15
C ASP A 227 -3.71 -18.67 -21.91
N SER A 228 -4.23 -19.31 -22.96
CA SER A 228 -4.95 -20.58 -22.80
C SER A 228 -4.07 -21.71 -22.24
N ASP A 229 -2.76 -21.65 -22.45
CA ASP A 229 -1.80 -22.63 -21.90
C ASP A 229 -1.68 -22.51 -20.37
N CYS A 230 -2.04 -21.34 -19.81
CA CYS A 230 -1.97 -21.04 -18.37
C CYS A 230 -3.32 -21.27 -17.66
N SER A 231 -4.41 -21.52 -18.39
CA SER A 231 -5.79 -21.59 -17.87
C SER A 231 -6.04 -22.65 -16.80
N SER A 232 -5.18 -23.67 -16.70
CA SER A 232 -5.27 -24.70 -15.66
C SER A 232 -4.66 -24.30 -14.32
N LEU A 233 -3.92 -23.19 -14.29
CA LEU A 233 -3.30 -22.65 -13.09
C LEU A 233 -4.30 -21.78 -12.32
N THR A 234 -4.27 -21.87 -11.00
CA THR A 234 -5.16 -21.13 -10.10
C THR A 234 -4.41 -20.06 -9.30
N ASP A 235 -3.36 -19.49 -9.89
CA ASP A 235 -2.41 -18.56 -9.26
C ASP A 235 -2.32 -17.20 -9.98
N GLY A 236 -3.31 -16.89 -10.82
CA GLY A 236 -3.36 -15.62 -11.57
C GLY A 236 -2.32 -15.49 -12.68
N SER A 237 -1.74 -16.61 -13.13
CA SER A 237 -0.74 -16.60 -14.20
C SER A 237 -1.28 -16.16 -15.56
N SER A 238 -0.49 -15.34 -16.26
CA SER A 238 -0.67 -15.02 -17.68
C SER A 238 0.52 -15.50 -18.50
N CYS A 239 0.34 -15.70 -19.80
CA CYS A 239 1.44 -16.12 -20.66
C CYS A 239 2.35 -14.93 -20.99
N ALA A 240 3.50 -14.87 -20.35
CA ALA A 240 4.47 -13.81 -20.51
C ALA A 240 5.50 -14.18 -21.60
N ILE A 241 5.58 -13.38 -22.66
CA ILE A 241 6.49 -13.62 -23.80
C ILE A 241 7.35 -12.38 -24.03
N ARG A 242 8.68 -12.54 -24.00
CA ARG A 242 9.63 -11.45 -24.28
C ARG A 242 9.47 -10.93 -25.71
N THR A 243 9.73 -9.64 -25.91
CA THR A 243 9.75 -9.02 -27.23
C THR A 243 10.66 -9.77 -28.20
N GLY A 244 10.13 -10.13 -29.37
CA GLY A 244 10.86 -10.88 -30.40
C GLY A 244 10.96 -12.39 -30.16
N LYS A 245 10.33 -12.94 -29.11
CA LYS A 245 10.20 -14.38 -28.88
C LYS A 245 8.79 -14.87 -29.26
N THR A 246 8.66 -16.19 -29.45
CA THR A 246 7.40 -16.84 -29.84
C THR A 246 6.78 -17.70 -28.74
N SER A 247 7.49 -17.88 -27.62
CA SER A 247 7.05 -18.63 -26.45
C SER A 247 7.70 -18.03 -25.21
N GLY A 248 7.08 -18.25 -24.07
CA GLY A 248 7.60 -17.82 -22.77
C GLY A 248 7.02 -18.68 -21.66
N TYR A 249 6.61 -18.07 -20.56
CA TYR A 249 6.24 -18.78 -19.33
C TYR A 249 4.94 -18.26 -18.74
N CYS A 250 4.17 -19.12 -18.09
CA CYS A 250 3.04 -18.73 -17.26
C CYS A 250 3.55 -18.11 -15.95
N ILE A 251 3.35 -16.79 -15.79
CA ILE A 251 3.88 -16.03 -14.65
C ILE A 251 2.71 -15.37 -13.90
N PRO A 252 2.60 -15.55 -12.57
CA PRO A 252 1.64 -14.81 -11.74
C PRO A 252 1.82 -13.30 -11.93
N THR A 253 0.73 -12.61 -12.23
CA THR A 253 0.80 -11.20 -12.62
C THR A 253 1.21 -10.26 -11.48
N TRP A 254 1.05 -10.68 -10.22
CA TRP A 254 1.50 -9.93 -9.04
C TRP A 254 3.02 -9.97 -8.81
N TYR A 255 3.75 -10.87 -9.47
CA TYR A 255 5.22 -10.89 -9.33
C TYR A 255 5.84 -9.60 -9.87
N GLY A 256 6.71 -9.00 -9.07
CA GLY A 256 7.53 -7.86 -9.46
C GLY A 256 8.40 -7.37 -8.31
N ILE A 257 8.76 -6.09 -8.37
CA ILE A 257 9.72 -5.45 -7.47
C ILE A 257 9.08 -4.33 -6.66
N CYS A 258 7.83 -4.51 -6.19
CA CYS A 258 7.18 -3.56 -5.27
C CYS A 258 8.03 -3.33 -4.01
N HIS A 259 8.71 -4.37 -3.50
CA HIS A 259 9.66 -4.28 -2.37
C HIS A 259 10.89 -3.42 -2.66
N ALA A 260 11.17 -3.08 -3.92
CA ALA A 260 12.30 -2.24 -4.30
C ALA A 260 11.85 -0.84 -4.77
N TRP A 261 10.73 -0.75 -5.47
CA TRP A 261 10.11 0.54 -5.80
C TRP A 261 9.75 1.33 -4.53
N THR A 262 9.12 0.69 -3.55
CA THR A 262 8.66 1.37 -2.32
C THR A 262 9.78 2.04 -1.49
N PRO A 263 10.94 1.41 -1.20
CA PRO A 263 12.03 2.11 -0.53
C PRO A 263 12.69 3.17 -1.41
N ALA A 264 12.74 2.99 -2.74
CA ALA A 264 13.20 4.04 -3.66
C ALA A 264 12.26 5.24 -3.62
N ALA A 265 10.94 5.02 -3.63
CA ALA A 265 9.90 6.03 -3.52
C ALA A 265 10.00 6.84 -2.23
N MET A 266 10.37 6.19 -1.13
CA MET A 266 10.51 6.84 0.18
C MET A 266 11.82 7.62 0.35
N LEU A 267 12.95 7.10 -0.14
CA LEU A 267 14.26 7.66 0.15
C LEU A 267 14.79 8.59 -0.94
N GLU A 268 14.37 8.40 -2.19
CA GLU A 268 14.83 9.18 -3.33
C GLU A 268 13.90 10.35 -3.63
N ALA A 269 14.49 11.46 -4.04
CA ALA A 269 13.71 12.55 -4.62
C ALA A 269 13.00 12.05 -5.90
N GLU A 270 11.82 12.58 -6.19
CA GLU A 270 11.12 12.21 -7.41
C GLU A 270 11.80 12.85 -8.64
N PRO A 271 12.11 12.07 -9.70
CA PRO A 271 12.49 12.63 -11.00
C PRO A 271 11.40 13.55 -11.54
N ASN A 272 11.73 14.80 -11.92
CA ASN A 272 10.74 15.81 -12.34
C ASN A 272 10.71 16.04 -13.86
N CYS A 273 11.88 16.08 -14.49
CA CYS A 273 12.05 16.47 -15.89
C CYS A 273 12.86 15.43 -16.68
N ALA A 274 12.63 15.37 -17.99
CA ALA A 274 13.43 14.53 -18.88
C ALA A 274 14.91 14.98 -18.89
N VAL A 275 15.81 14.01 -18.98
CA VAL A 275 17.27 14.22 -19.02
C VAL A 275 17.84 13.58 -20.28
N THR A 276 18.56 14.35 -21.09
CA THR A 276 19.32 13.80 -22.21
C THR A 276 20.78 13.58 -21.80
N TYR A 277 21.24 12.34 -21.87
CA TYR A 277 22.62 11.95 -21.59
C TYR A 277 23.16 11.07 -22.73
N ASN A 278 24.34 11.42 -23.25
CA ASN A 278 24.97 10.72 -24.39
C ASN A 278 24.05 10.47 -25.59
N GLY A 279 23.16 11.43 -25.88
CA GLY A 279 22.23 11.36 -27.01
C GLY A 279 20.96 10.55 -26.75
N VAL A 280 20.77 10.00 -25.55
CA VAL A 280 19.56 9.26 -25.15
C VAL A 280 18.77 10.11 -24.15
N THR A 281 17.45 10.19 -24.34
CA THR A 281 16.55 10.91 -23.43
C THR A 281 15.86 9.94 -22.47
N PHE A 282 16.12 10.14 -21.19
CA PHE A 282 15.46 9.48 -20.07
C PHE A 282 14.30 10.35 -19.59
N GLN A 283 13.09 9.82 -19.66
CA GLN A 283 11.93 10.43 -19.02
C GLN A 283 11.97 10.18 -17.51
N PRO A 284 11.25 10.97 -16.69
CA PRO A 284 11.12 10.72 -15.26
C PRO A 284 10.76 9.26 -14.93
N LEU A 285 9.84 8.65 -15.69
CA LEU A 285 9.44 7.26 -15.48
C LEU A 285 10.54 6.25 -15.83
N ASP A 286 11.42 6.54 -16.81
CA ASP A 286 12.60 5.71 -17.07
C ASP A 286 13.54 5.71 -15.86
N ILE A 287 13.75 6.87 -15.24
CA ILE A 287 14.62 7.01 -14.06
C ILE A 287 14.01 6.30 -12.85
N LYS A 288 12.67 6.36 -12.67
CA LYS A 288 11.95 5.57 -11.66
C LYS A 288 12.15 4.07 -11.85
N ALA A 289 12.18 3.60 -13.12
CA ALA A 289 12.46 2.20 -13.44
C ALA A 289 13.86 1.80 -12.99
N LEU A 290 14.88 2.56 -13.41
CA LEU A 290 16.27 2.28 -13.08
C LEU A 290 16.54 2.36 -11.58
N LEU A 291 15.95 3.33 -10.86
CA LEU A 291 16.07 3.41 -9.40
C LEU A 291 15.46 2.19 -8.71
N SER A 292 14.26 1.77 -9.12
CA SER A 292 13.59 0.61 -8.52
C SER A 292 14.42 -0.66 -8.72
N ASP A 293 14.98 -0.85 -9.92
CA ASP A 293 15.81 -2.02 -10.26
C ASP A 293 17.16 -2.01 -9.53
N VAL A 294 17.75 -0.83 -9.29
CA VAL A 294 18.93 -0.70 -8.41
C VAL A 294 18.59 -1.19 -7.00
N TYR A 295 17.46 -0.77 -6.44
CA TYR A 295 17.06 -1.16 -5.08
C TYR A 295 16.77 -2.67 -4.95
N ASP A 296 16.34 -3.32 -6.02
CA ASP A 296 16.13 -4.79 -6.07
C ASP A 296 17.47 -5.53 -6.06
N GLY A 297 18.43 -5.04 -6.84
CA GLY A 297 19.77 -5.63 -6.96
C GLY A 297 20.79 -5.19 -5.89
N ALA A 298 20.44 -4.27 -5.01
CA ALA A 298 21.32 -3.73 -3.97
C ALA A 298 21.05 -4.34 -2.59
N THR A 299 22.10 -4.44 -1.78
CA THR A 299 21.94 -4.76 -0.35
C THR A 299 21.48 -3.53 0.42
N VAL A 300 20.16 -3.40 0.59
CA VAL A 300 19.55 -2.34 1.40
C VAL A 300 19.12 -2.91 2.73
N SER A 301 19.73 -2.45 3.83
CA SER A 301 19.34 -2.91 5.16
C SER A 301 17.96 -2.40 5.56
N THR A 302 17.21 -3.22 6.28
CA THR A 302 15.81 -2.99 6.65
C THR A 302 15.61 -3.05 8.16
N VAL A 303 14.51 -2.45 8.62
CA VAL A 303 13.86 -2.80 9.89
C VAL A 303 12.52 -3.41 9.52
N PHE A 304 12.33 -4.68 9.85
CA PHE A 304 11.11 -5.43 9.55
C PHE A 304 10.40 -5.83 10.84
N THR A 305 9.09 -5.64 10.85
CA THR A 305 8.20 -5.86 12.00
C THR A 305 6.91 -6.53 11.53
N GLY A 306 6.41 -7.45 12.33
CA GLY A 306 5.44 -8.46 11.89
C GLY A 306 6.07 -9.61 11.12
N THR A 307 5.25 -10.34 10.38
CA THR A 307 5.52 -11.62 9.74
C THR A 307 4.73 -11.74 8.45
N ARG A 308 5.28 -12.44 7.46
CA ARG A 308 4.57 -12.72 6.20
C ARG A 308 3.61 -13.89 6.37
N TYR A 309 2.37 -13.73 5.95
CA TYR A 309 1.47 -14.85 5.73
C TYR A 309 1.71 -15.47 4.35
N ASN A 310 2.08 -16.76 4.31
CA ASN A 310 2.32 -17.48 3.04
C ASN A 310 1.06 -18.18 2.49
N GLY A 311 -0.12 -17.89 3.03
CA GLY A 311 -1.30 -18.73 2.84
C GLY A 311 -1.22 -20.02 3.65
N GLY A 312 -2.27 -20.84 3.55
CA GLY A 312 -2.30 -22.16 4.19
C GLY A 312 -3.69 -22.56 4.66
N ALA A 313 -3.73 -23.64 5.44
CA ALA A 313 -4.95 -24.01 6.16
C ALA A 313 -5.14 -23.02 7.30
N ASP A 314 -6.25 -22.30 7.26
CA ASP A 314 -6.66 -21.39 8.30
C ASP A 314 -8.18 -21.48 8.49
N SER A 315 -8.62 -21.14 9.69
CA SER A 315 -10.01 -21.18 10.11
C SER A 315 -10.24 -20.14 11.18
N THR A 316 -11.45 -19.62 11.23
CA THR A 316 -11.86 -18.64 12.22
C THR A 316 -12.59 -19.32 13.38
N ASP A 317 -12.40 -18.81 14.59
CA ASP A 317 -13.20 -19.20 15.74
C ASP A 317 -14.60 -18.55 15.71
N SER A 318 -15.43 -18.79 16.74
CA SER A 318 -16.78 -18.22 16.80
C SER A 318 -16.83 -16.69 16.87
N TYR A 319 -15.69 -16.05 17.15
CA TYR A 319 -15.55 -14.61 17.33
C TYR A 319 -14.86 -13.92 16.15
N GLY A 320 -14.58 -14.66 15.07
CA GLY A 320 -13.94 -14.18 13.85
C GLY A 320 -12.46 -14.57 13.78
N ARG A 321 -11.83 -14.83 14.92
CA ARG A 321 -10.39 -14.81 15.02
C ARG A 321 -9.71 -15.97 14.30
N HIS A 322 -8.71 -15.66 13.50
CA HIS A 322 -7.94 -16.63 12.72
C HIS A 322 -7.11 -17.60 13.58
N SER A 323 -6.92 -18.81 13.09
CA SER A 323 -6.14 -19.87 13.75
C SER A 323 -4.64 -19.79 13.46
N SER A 324 -4.28 -19.12 12.36
CA SER A 324 -2.91 -18.87 11.93
C SER A 324 -2.31 -17.68 12.68
N ASP A 325 -1.24 -17.91 13.46
CA ASP A 325 -0.56 -16.82 14.18
C ASP A 325 0.04 -15.77 13.22
N SER A 326 0.60 -16.19 12.08
CA SER A 326 1.07 -15.27 11.03
C SER A 326 -0.04 -14.48 10.34
N TYR A 327 -1.28 -14.97 10.39
CA TYR A 327 -2.41 -14.21 9.84
C TYR A 327 -2.93 -13.20 10.85
N ARG A 328 -2.92 -13.53 12.14
CA ARG A 328 -3.37 -12.60 13.20
C ARG A 328 -2.42 -11.42 13.40
N ASP A 329 -1.17 -11.59 13.00
CA ASP A 329 -0.19 -10.53 12.89
C ASP A 329 -0.49 -9.72 11.62
N LEU A 330 -0.42 -8.40 11.59
CA LEU A 330 0.16 -7.45 12.52
C LEU A 330 -0.75 -7.09 13.71
N ASN A 331 -0.23 -7.10 14.94
CA ASN A 331 -1.01 -6.66 16.11
C ASN A 331 -1.53 -5.22 15.97
N PRO A 332 -2.84 -4.94 16.17
CA PRO A 332 -3.42 -3.62 15.95
C PRO A 332 -2.89 -2.55 16.92
N ALA A 333 -2.44 -2.94 18.13
CA ALA A 333 -1.77 -2.00 19.03
C ALA A 333 -0.41 -1.57 18.49
N TYR A 334 0.38 -2.52 17.98
CA TYR A 334 1.64 -2.18 17.31
C TYR A 334 1.38 -1.31 16.09
N PHE A 335 0.43 -1.69 15.24
CA PHE A 335 0.01 -0.91 14.07
C PHE A 335 -0.31 0.55 14.43
N HIS A 336 -1.14 0.77 15.46
CA HIS A 336 -1.53 2.11 15.90
C HIS A 336 -0.34 2.90 16.46
N ILE A 337 0.46 2.29 17.34
CA ILE A 337 1.65 2.92 17.95
C ILE A 337 2.66 3.30 16.87
N ALA A 338 3.00 2.37 15.98
CA ALA A 338 3.94 2.59 14.89
C ALA A 338 3.44 3.70 13.97
N SER A 339 2.20 3.61 13.48
CA SER A 339 1.63 4.59 12.56
C SER A 339 1.60 6.01 13.15
N ALA A 340 1.09 6.16 14.37
CA ALA A 340 0.99 7.46 15.03
C ALA A 340 2.36 8.06 15.39
N ASN A 341 3.33 7.25 15.81
CA ASN A 341 4.67 7.74 16.11
C ASN A 341 5.44 8.12 14.85
N LEU A 342 5.53 7.22 13.87
CA LEU A 342 6.36 7.43 12.68
C LEU A 342 5.86 8.64 11.89
N LEU A 343 4.57 8.63 11.52
CA LEU A 343 3.98 9.66 10.68
C LEU A 343 3.69 10.96 11.44
N GLY A 344 3.28 10.86 12.71
CA GLY A 344 2.80 12.03 13.45
C GLY A 344 3.80 12.66 14.43
N LYS A 345 4.87 11.96 14.83
CA LYS A 345 5.87 12.48 15.80
C LYS A 345 7.30 12.49 15.28
N LEU A 346 7.65 11.58 14.36
CA LEU A 346 9.02 11.39 13.90
C LEU A 346 9.28 11.96 12.51
N ASN A 347 8.25 12.46 11.82
CA ASN A 347 8.31 12.88 10.42
C ASN A 347 8.99 11.81 9.55
N ALA A 348 8.59 10.56 9.77
CA ALA A 348 9.07 9.39 9.07
C ALA A 348 7.86 8.65 8.46
N THR A 349 8.13 7.78 7.49
CA THR A 349 7.12 6.87 6.95
C THR A 349 7.66 5.46 6.84
N PHE A 350 6.82 4.52 6.43
CA PHE A 350 7.11 3.10 6.34
C PHE A 350 6.42 2.49 5.12
N ILE A 351 6.73 1.23 4.88
CA ILE A 351 6.17 0.38 3.83
C ILE A 351 5.30 -0.65 4.54
N ALA A 352 4.11 -0.89 4.02
CA ALA A 352 3.20 -1.91 4.52
C ALA A 352 2.87 -2.88 3.40
N ASP A 353 2.71 -4.16 3.76
CA ASP A 353 1.89 -5.05 2.95
C ASP A 353 0.43 -4.71 3.22
N VAL A 354 -0.29 -4.26 2.21
CA VAL A 354 -1.68 -3.80 2.37
C VAL A 354 -2.69 -4.87 2.01
N THR A 355 -2.25 -6.11 1.78
CA THR A 355 -3.09 -7.27 1.53
C THR A 355 -2.88 -8.33 2.60
N ALA A 356 -3.96 -8.84 3.20
CA ALA A 356 -3.93 -9.93 4.18
C ALA A 356 -3.86 -11.33 3.51
N GLY A 357 -3.12 -11.44 2.41
CA GLY A 357 -3.17 -12.56 1.47
C GLY A 357 -1.84 -13.29 1.30
N SER A 358 -1.81 -14.33 0.45
CA SER A 358 -0.55 -15.02 0.12
C SER A 358 0.35 -14.23 -0.85
N GLU A 359 -0.26 -13.27 -1.57
CA GLU A 359 0.45 -12.32 -2.41
C GLU A 359 0.97 -11.19 -1.53
N VAL A 360 2.16 -10.68 -1.84
CA VAL A 360 2.78 -9.59 -1.08
C VAL A 360 2.75 -8.31 -1.88
N TRP A 361 2.05 -7.29 -1.38
CA TRP A 361 1.87 -6.00 -2.03
C TRP A 361 2.41 -4.86 -1.17
N ASN A 362 3.69 -4.55 -1.36
CA ASN A 362 4.34 -3.44 -0.66
C ASN A 362 3.88 -2.10 -1.20
N GLN A 363 3.37 -1.24 -0.31
CA GLN A 363 3.00 0.12 -0.64
C GLN A 363 3.68 1.13 0.29
N PRO A 364 4.22 2.25 -0.22
CA PRO A 364 4.85 3.24 0.62
C PRO A 364 3.76 4.12 1.22
N VAL A 365 3.72 4.18 2.56
CA VAL A 365 2.67 4.88 3.29
C VAL A 365 2.85 6.38 3.15
N ARG A 366 1.73 7.08 2.94
CA ARG A 366 1.66 8.54 2.85
C ARG A 366 1.16 9.15 4.16
N GLY A 367 0.19 8.53 4.81
CA GLY A 367 -0.44 9.10 6.00
C GLY A 367 -1.28 8.13 6.82
N PHE A 368 -1.60 8.57 8.02
CA PHE A 368 -2.43 7.87 8.99
C PHE A 368 -3.36 8.87 9.67
N LYS A 369 -4.64 8.51 9.80
CA LYS A 369 -5.64 9.37 10.44
C LYS A 369 -6.63 8.54 11.25
N VAL A 370 -6.83 8.91 12.50
CA VAL A 370 -7.89 8.39 13.36
C VAL A 370 -9.19 9.13 13.04
N TYR A 371 -10.28 8.39 12.92
CA TYR A 371 -11.62 8.89 12.66
C TYR A 371 -12.54 8.73 13.87
N GLU A 372 -12.31 7.71 14.69
CA GLU A 372 -13.08 7.47 15.91
C GLU A 372 -12.21 6.88 17.01
N GLN A 373 -12.44 7.33 18.25
CA GLN A 373 -12.02 6.68 19.49
C GLN A 373 -13.20 6.65 20.45
N THR A 374 -13.59 5.45 20.88
CA THR A 374 -14.72 5.24 21.80
C THR A 374 -14.25 4.41 22.99
N ASN A 375 -14.25 5.00 24.19
CA ASN A 375 -13.85 4.36 25.43
C ASN A 375 -14.92 3.36 25.90
N MET A 376 -14.49 2.20 26.39
CA MET A 376 -15.35 1.13 26.87
C MET A 376 -14.72 0.46 28.10
N THR A 377 -15.56 -0.01 29.01
CA THR A 377 -15.14 -0.97 30.04
C THR A 377 -14.89 -2.34 29.39
N LEU A 378 -14.14 -3.21 30.09
CA LEU A 378 -13.90 -4.59 29.64
C LEU A 378 -15.21 -5.36 29.41
N SER A 379 -16.18 -5.21 30.31
CA SER A 379 -17.48 -5.91 30.19
C SER A 379 -18.33 -5.38 29.03
N GLU A 380 -18.32 -4.06 28.79
CA GLU A 380 -18.97 -3.48 27.62
C GLU A 380 -18.35 -4.02 26.33
N ALA A 381 -17.02 -4.04 26.22
CA ALA A 381 -16.33 -4.58 25.04
C ALA A 381 -16.60 -6.08 24.85
N ALA A 382 -16.47 -6.88 25.92
CA ALA A 382 -16.75 -8.32 25.90
C ALA A 382 -18.16 -8.64 25.42
N SER A 383 -19.16 -7.93 25.96
CA SER A 383 -20.56 -8.12 25.57
C SER A 383 -20.85 -7.60 24.17
N THR A 384 -20.23 -6.49 23.76
CA THR A 384 -20.50 -5.83 22.47
C THR A 384 -19.91 -6.60 21.31
N PHE A 385 -18.61 -6.90 21.39
CA PHE A 385 -17.87 -7.47 20.27
C PHE A 385 -17.91 -9.00 20.27
N TYR A 386 -18.06 -9.65 21.43
CA TYR A 386 -17.91 -11.10 21.54
C TYR A 386 -19.12 -11.81 22.16
N GLY A 387 -20.09 -11.08 22.71
CA GLY A 387 -21.21 -11.70 23.43
C GLY A 387 -20.76 -12.49 24.66
N LEU A 388 -19.70 -12.06 25.33
CA LEU A 388 -19.12 -12.69 26.53
C LEU A 388 -19.35 -11.86 27.80
N GLU A 389 -19.41 -12.53 28.95
CA GLU A 389 -19.50 -11.86 30.27
C GLU A 389 -18.18 -11.14 30.63
N GLU A 390 -17.04 -11.74 30.27
CA GLU A 390 -15.70 -11.27 30.62
C GLU A 390 -14.83 -11.13 29.37
N TYR A 391 -13.94 -10.14 29.36
CA TYR A 391 -13.01 -9.89 28.26
C TYR A 391 -11.85 -10.90 28.30
N PRO A 392 -11.65 -11.74 27.27
CA PRO A 392 -10.74 -12.88 27.39
C PRO A 392 -9.33 -12.64 26.84
N TRP A 393 -9.12 -11.57 26.07
CA TRP A 393 -7.96 -11.45 25.19
C TRP A 393 -6.70 -10.91 25.87
N ASN A 394 -6.85 -10.18 26.99
CA ASN A 394 -5.70 -9.74 27.77
C ASN A 394 -6.09 -9.54 29.24
N ALA A 395 -5.56 -10.40 30.12
CA ALA A 395 -5.81 -10.33 31.56
C ALA A 395 -5.22 -9.07 32.22
N ALA A 396 -4.24 -8.42 31.58
CA ALA A 396 -3.64 -7.19 32.08
C ALA A 396 -4.49 -5.95 31.76
N ALA A 397 -5.37 -6.00 30.75
CA ALA A 397 -6.22 -4.89 30.34
C ALA A 397 -7.10 -4.36 31.49
N LYS A 398 -7.35 -3.05 31.47
CA LYS A 398 -8.13 -2.29 32.46
C LYS A 398 -9.29 -1.55 31.83
N SER A 399 -9.11 -1.08 30.61
CA SER A 399 -10.16 -0.52 29.77
C SER A 399 -9.86 -0.81 28.30
N ILE A 400 -10.88 -0.61 27.45
CA ILE A 400 -10.81 -0.82 26.01
C ILE A 400 -11.12 0.49 25.29
N VAL A 401 -10.42 0.78 24.20
CA VAL A 401 -10.79 1.87 23.28
C VAL A 401 -11.02 1.29 21.89
N TYR A 402 -12.25 1.36 21.40
CA TYR A 402 -12.56 1.12 19.99
C TYR A 402 -11.97 2.23 19.14
N VAL A 403 -11.31 1.88 18.05
CA VAL A 403 -10.69 2.82 17.11
C VAL A 403 -11.12 2.49 15.69
N LYS A 404 -11.53 3.52 14.96
CA LYS A 404 -11.60 3.52 13.49
C LYS A 404 -10.53 4.45 12.97
N SER A 405 -9.61 3.94 12.16
CA SER A 405 -8.53 4.73 11.56
C SER A 405 -8.41 4.44 10.06
N ARG A 406 -7.67 5.28 9.35
CA ARG A 406 -7.34 5.10 7.94
C ARG A 406 -5.84 5.15 7.75
N LEU A 407 -5.29 4.17 7.05
CA LEU A 407 -3.96 4.25 6.45
C LEU A 407 -4.11 4.68 5.00
N SER A 408 -3.28 5.64 4.58
CA SER A 408 -3.23 6.11 3.19
C SER A 408 -1.86 5.79 2.61
N TRP A 409 -1.82 5.20 1.42
CA TRP A 409 -0.58 4.82 0.73
C TRP A 409 -0.63 5.19 -0.74
N ILE A 410 0.53 5.15 -1.38
CA ILE A 410 0.68 5.43 -2.81
C ILE A 410 0.50 4.14 -3.59
N PHE A 411 -0.28 4.18 -4.67
CA PHE A 411 -0.54 3.05 -5.55
C PHE A 411 0.21 3.19 -6.89
N GLU A 412 0.26 2.10 -7.65
CA GLU A 412 1.07 1.98 -8.85
C GLU A 412 0.53 2.77 -10.05
N THR A 413 1.45 3.27 -10.88
CA THR A 413 1.11 3.97 -12.12
C THR A 413 2.27 4.02 -13.11
N TYR A 414 1.95 3.96 -14.40
CA TYR A 414 2.86 4.26 -15.51
C TYR A 414 2.77 5.73 -15.96
N THR A 415 2.24 6.62 -15.13
CA THR A 415 2.15 8.05 -15.48
C THR A 415 3.51 8.71 -15.35
N ASP A 416 3.97 9.33 -16.43
CA ASP A 416 5.25 10.03 -16.47
C ASP A 416 5.19 11.44 -15.86
N GLY A 417 6.36 11.96 -15.45
CA GLY A 417 6.53 13.28 -14.83
C GLY A 417 6.73 13.26 -13.31
N GLY A 418 7.02 14.45 -12.76
CA GLY A 418 7.04 14.71 -11.31
C GLY A 418 5.62 14.83 -10.76
N LEU A 419 5.08 13.73 -10.22
CA LEU A 419 3.69 13.63 -9.75
C LEU A 419 3.50 14.27 -8.36
N VAL A 420 4.51 14.24 -7.51
CA VAL A 420 4.50 14.87 -6.19
C VAL A 420 4.56 16.39 -6.34
N SER A 421 5.52 16.92 -7.10
CA SER A 421 5.68 18.36 -7.30
C SER A 421 4.52 19.01 -8.06
N SER A 422 3.80 18.24 -8.88
CA SER A 422 2.60 18.70 -9.59
C SER A 422 1.29 18.51 -8.82
N GLY A 423 1.32 17.90 -7.62
CA GLY A 423 0.12 17.56 -6.85
C GLY A 423 -0.69 16.38 -7.40
N LYS A 424 -0.27 15.77 -8.52
CA LYS A 424 -0.93 14.59 -9.11
C LYS A 424 -0.79 13.32 -8.27
N VAL A 425 0.14 13.30 -7.31
CA VAL A 425 0.28 12.21 -6.33
C VAL A 425 -1.03 11.90 -5.60
N ASP A 426 -1.91 12.88 -5.42
CA ASP A 426 -3.23 12.69 -4.80
C ASP A 426 -4.09 11.71 -5.60
N SER A 427 -4.01 11.72 -6.95
CA SER A 427 -4.74 10.79 -7.82
C SER A 427 -4.24 9.34 -7.74
N TYR A 428 -3.08 9.13 -7.11
CA TYR A 428 -2.48 7.82 -6.86
C TYR A 428 -2.36 7.54 -5.37
N THR A 429 -3.01 8.33 -4.52
CA THR A 429 -3.10 8.06 -3.09
C THR A 429 -4.43 7.36 -2.83
N THR A 430 -4.36 6.15 -2.28
CA THR A 430 -5.52 5.38 -1.85
C THR A 430 -5.40 5.07 -0.36
N GLY A 431 -6.34 4.30 0.19
CA GLY A 431 -6.24 3.83 1.56
C GLY A 431 -7.38 2.92 1.97
N ALA A 432 -7.20 2.26 3.12
CA ALA A 432 -8.21 1.43 3.76
C ALA A 432 -8.52 1.94 5.17
N TYR A 433 -9.76 1.73 5.60
CA TYR A 433 -10.14 1.92 6.98
C TYR A 433 -9.85 0.64 7.75
N TYR A 434 -9.27 0.80 8.94
CA TYR A 434 -9.05 -0.29 9.87
C TYR A 434 -9.79 -0.06 11.18
N THR A 435 -10.45 -1.10 11.65
CA THR A 435 -11.21 -1.11 12.91
C THR A 435 -10.63 -2.12 13.88
N TYR A 436 -10.38 -1.66 15.10
CA TYR A 436 -9.74 -2.47 16.13
C TYR A 436 -10.10 -1.93 17.50
N ILE A 437 -9.85 -2.74 18.52
CA ILE A 437 -9.89 -2.33 19.91
C ILE A 437 -8.48 -2.27 20.48
N LEU A 438 -8.18 -1.22 21.24
CA LEU A 438 -6.94 -1.07 21.98
C LEU A 438 -7.18 -1.43 23.46
N GLU A 439 -6.31 -2.26 23.99
CA GLU A 439 -6.29 -2.66 25.39
C GLU A 439 -5.38 -1.71 26.17
N MET A 440 -5.91 -1.15 27.25
CA MET A 440 -5.24 -0.10 28.02
C MET A 440 -4.91 -0.57 29.44
N ASP A 441 -3.77 -0.13 29.97
CA ASP A 441 -3.48 -0.22 31.42
C ASP A 441 -4.14 0.93 32.22
N ASP A 442 -3.93 0.94 33.54
CA ASP A 442 -4.48 1.96 34.45
C ASP A 442 -3.94 3.38 34.18
N ASP A 443 -2.78 3.50 33.52
CA ASP A 443 -2.13 4.76 33.19
C ASP A 443 -2.53 5.28 31.80
N GLY A 444 -3.37 4.53 31.07
CA GLY A 444 -3.79 4.85 29.71
C GLY A 444 -2.72 4.58 28.66
N ASN A 445 -1.78 3.67 28.93
CA ASN A 445 -0.84 3.14 27.95
C ASN A 445 -1.48 1.97 27.20
N ILE A 446 -1.23 1.91 25.90
CA ILE A 446 -1.65 0.81 25.03
C ILE A 446 -0.75 -0.41 25.35
N ILE A 447 -1.37 -1.55 25.67
CA ILE A 447 -0.67 -2.79 26.04
C ILE A 447 -1.05 -4.01 25.18
N GLY A 448 -1.95 -3.82 24.22
CA GLY A 448 -2.39 -4.85 23.27
C GLY A 448 -3.64 -4.39 22.52
N GLY A 449 -4.19 -5.27 21.68
CA GLY A 449 -5.37 -4.96 20.90
C GLY A 449 -5.81 -6.15 20.04
N GLU A 450 -7.04 -6.08 19.56
CA GLU A 450 -7.64 -7.09 18.69
C GLU A 450 -8.32 -6.41 17.52
N TRP A 451 -8.20 -7.00 16.32
CA TRP A 451 -8.92 -6.56 15.14
C TRP A 451 -10.41 -6.88 15.31
N VAL A 452 -11.27 -6.07 14.68
CA VAL A 452 -12.72 -6.30 14.67
C VAL A 452 -13.30 -5.94 13.31
N TYR A 453 -14.45 -6.56 12.98
CA TYR A 453 -15.14 -6.41 11.70
C TYR A 453 -14.29 -6.90 10.53
N ASP A 454 -14.41 -6.26 9.37
CA ASP A 454 -13.66 -6.61 8.15
C ASP A 454 -12.14 -6.59 8.37
N SER A 455 -11.66 -5.80 9.33
CA SER A 455 -10.23 -5.72 9.65
C SER A 455 -9.70 -6.95 10.36
N ASP A 456 -10.52 -7.94 10.69
CA ASP A 456 -10.04 -9.26 11.15
C ASP A 456 -9.55 -10.12 9.96
N ASP A 457 -10.16 -9.94 8.79
CA ASP A 457 -9.78 -10.58 7.52
C ASP A 457 -8.92 -9.66 6.60
N ASP A 458 -8.95 -8.33 6.82
CA ASP A 458 -8.33 -7.33 5.94
C ASP A 458 -7.55 -6.29 6.74
N HIS A 459 -6.34 -6.68 7.14
CA HIS A 459 -5.37 -5.82 7.82
C HIS A 459 -3.96 -6.03 7.26
N PRO A 460 -3.00 -5.11 7.51
CA PRO A 460 -1.62 -5.30 7.08
C PRO A 460 -0.98 -6.54 7.72
N ASP A 461 -0.26 -7.35 6.94
CA ASP A 461 0.54 -8.48 7.44
C ASP A 461 1.76 -7.97 8.22
N PHE A 462 2.50 -7.03 7.63
CA PHE A 462 3.74 -6.51 8.21
C PHE A 462 4.01 -5.07 7.81
N ILE A 463 4.88 -4.42 8.59
CA ILE A 463 5.42 -3.09 8.34
C ILE A 463 6.94 -3.18 8.31
N TRP A 464 7.57 -2.45 7.39
CA TRP A 464 9.03 -2.36 7.33
C TRP A 464 9.49 -1.02 6.74
N PHE A 465 10.77 -0.70 6.89
CA PHE A 465 11.36 0.45 6.21
C PHE A 465 12.86 0.26 5.96
N PRO A 466 13.40 0.88 4.90
CA PRO A 466 14.83 0.88 4.62
C PRO A 466 15.59 1.77 5.62
N LYS A 467 16.77 1.32 6.07
CA LYS A 467 17.64 2.07 6.98
C LYS A 467 18.41 3.18 6.28
N ALA A 468 18.72 3.00 4.99
CA ALA A 468 19.51 3.92 4.19
C ALA A 468 19.30 3.66 2.69
N LYS A 469 19.81 4.57 1.86
CA LYS A 469 19.98 4.36 0.43
C LYS A 469 21.05 3.29 0.17
N PRO A 470 21.08 2.67 -1.02
CA PRO A 470 22.21 1.85 -1.48
C PRO A 470 23.55 2.57 -1.33
N ALA A 471 24.65 1.82 -1.23
CA ALA A 471 25.98 2.42 -1.22
C ALA A 471 26.25 3.12 -2.56
N ALA A 472 26.87 4.30 -2.52
CA ALA A 472 27.04 5.13 -3.73
C ALA A 472 27.83 4.44 -4.86
N ASP A 473 28.69 3.47 -4.52
CA ASP A 473 29.49 2.67 -5.45
C ASP A 473 28.83 1.31 -5.82
N THR A 474 27.57 1.09 -5.44
CA THR A 474 26.83 -0.11 -5.80
C THR A 474 26.70 -0.25 -7.32
N VAL A 475 27.09 -1.42 -7.82
CA VAL A 475 26.77 -1.90 -9.17
C VAL A 475 26.08 -3.25 -8.99
N THR A 476 24.87 -3.39 -9.52
CA THR A 476 24.07 -4.61 -9.38
C THR A 476 24.66 -5.77 -10.20
N SER A 477 24.15 -6.99 -9.98
CA SER A 477 24.50 -8.20 -10.73
C SER A 477 24.35 -8.04 -12.25
N ILE A 478 23.40 -7.23 -12.70
CA ILE A 478 23.11 -6.97 -14.11
C ILE A 478 24.02 -5.88 -14.73
N GLY A 479 24.82 -5.20 -13.91
CA GLY A 479 25.70 -4.10 -14.34
C GLY A 479 25.06 -2.71 -14.29
N LEU A 480 23.94 -2.55 -13.55
CA LEU A 480 23.29 -1.27 -13.32
C LEU A 480 24.00 -0.54 -12.18
N SER A 481 24.54 0.64 -12.47
CA SER A 481 25.37 1.42 -11.55
C SER A 481 24.52 2.47 -10.84
N TYR A 482 24.48 2.41 -9.51
CA TYR A 482 23.71 3.37 -8.72
C TYR A 482 24.26 4.79 -8.86
N ALA A 483 25.57 4.95 -9.05
CA ALA A 483 26.19 6.26 -9.32
C ALA A 483 25.67 6.89 -10.62
N ASP A 484 25.51 6.08 -11.67
CA ASP A 484 25.02 6.54 -12.97
C ASP A 484 23.53 6.93 -12.90
N VAL A 485 22.73 6.10 -12.22
CA VAL A 485 21.30 6.39 -12.01
C VAL A 485 21.11 7.61 -11.10
N SER A 486 21.92 7.77 -10.06
CA SER A 486 21.91 8.94 -9.17
C SER A 486 22.22 10.23 -9.94
N MET A 487 23.19 10.19 -10.86
CA MET A 487 23.50 11.33 -11.73
C MET A 487 22.32 11.73 -12.62
N LEU A 488 21.61 10.76 -13.21
CA LEU A 488 20.39 11.04 -13.98
C LEU A 488 19.28 11.61 -13.10
N LEU A 489 19.09 11.06 -11.90
CA LEU A 489 18.12 11.54 -10.92
C LEU A 489 18.40 13.00 -10.54
N GLU A 490 19.64 13.33 -10.16
CA GLU A 490 20.04 14.70 -9.78
C GLU A 490 19.71 15.70 -10.89
N LYS A 491 20.02 15.36 -12.15
CA LYS A 491 19.68 16.18 -13.32
C LYS A 491 18.18 16.33 -13.52
N SER A 492 17.42 15.25 -13.34
CA SER A 492 15.98 15.25 -13.52
C SER A 492 15.28 16.09 -12.45
N VAL A 493 15.73 15.99 -11.20
CA VAL A 493 15.23 16.78 -10.07
C VAL A 493 15.52 18.27 -10.30
N ALA A 494 16.71 18.61 -10.77
CA ALA A 494 17.12 19.97 -11.08
C ALA A 494 16.57 20.50 -12.42
N CYS A 495 15.88 19.67 -13.20
CA CYS A 495 15.45 19.96 -14.57
C CYS A 495 16.58 20.45 -15.49
N GLU A 496 17.81 19.97 -15.25
CA GLU A 496 18.97 20.30 -16.06
C GLU A 496 18.89 19.64 -17.44
N GLY A 497 19.14 20.44 -18.49
CA GLY A 497 19.12 19.94 -19.87
C GLY A 497 17.72 19.80 -20.46
N SER A 498 16.65 20.13 -19.71
CA SER A 498 15.31 20.22 -20.26
C SER A 498 15.21 21.50 -21.12
N SER A 499 15.27 21.37 -22.44
CA SER A 499 14.97 22.48 -23.35
C SER A 499 13.47 22.73 -23.38
N SER A 500 12.91 23.28 -22.32
CA SER A 500 11.58 23.87 -22.33
C SER A 500 11.68 25.26 -22.96
N GLY A 501 11.47 25.32 -24.27
CA GLY A 501 11.19 26.57 -24.96
C GLY A 501 9.93 27.21 -24.38
N SER A 502 10.11 28.26 -23.58
CA SER A 502 9.07 29.18 -23.16
C SER A 502 9.71 30.55 -22.91
N THR A 503 9.95 31.28 -23.98
CA THR A 503 10.19 32.72 -23.90
C THR A 503 8.89 33.37 -23.43
N ALA A 504 8.82 33.73 -22.15
CA ALA A 504 7.84 34.71 -21.69
C ALA A 504 8.23 36.06 -22.31
N ALA A 505 7.38 36.54 -23.21
CA ALA A 505 7.49 37.81 -23.87
C ALA A 505 7.51 38.95 -22.84
N GLY A 506 8.69 39.52 -22.62
CA GLY A 506 8.85 40.82 -21.96
C GLY A 506 8.28 41.91 -22.86
N SER A 507 7.34 42.66 -22.28
CA SER A 507 6.68 43.84 -22.82
C SER A 507 7.68 44.85 -23.40
N ALA A 508 7.30 45.39 -24.56
CA ALA A 508 8.06 46.37 -25.31
C ALA A 508 8.35 47.65 -24.52
N GLN A 509 9.61 48.11 -24.57
CA GLN A 509 9.91 49.53 -24.53
C GLN A 509 11.04 49.88 -25.51
N SER A 510 10.63 50.70 -26.48
CA SER A 510 11.38 51.44 -27.50
C SER A 510 12.82 51.84 -27.11
N SER A 511 13.78 51.58 -28.01
CA SER A 511 14.72 52.62 -28.44
C SER A 511 15.21 52.35 -29.86
N THR A 512 15.28 53.44 -30.61
CA THR A 512 15.52 53.57 -32.04
C THR A 512 17.01 53.71 -32.39
N SER A 513 17.29 53.50 -33.69
CA SER A 513 18.44 53.99 -34.49
C SER A 513 19.64 53.04 -34.57
N ALA A 514 19.80 52.29 -35.67
CA ALA A 514 20.30 52.68 -36.99
C ALA A 514 21.84 52.65 -37.10
N SER A 515 22.36 51.72 -37.90
CA SER A 515 23.12 52.00 -39.15
C SER A 515 24.17 50.92 -39.48
N THR A 516 24.15 50.46 -40.74
CA THR A 516 25.28 50.12 -41.65
C THR A 516 26.27 49.00 -41.26
N ALA A 517 26.74 48.09 -42.13
CA ALA A 517 26.61 47.88 -43.57
C ALA A 517 27.25 46.51 -43.96
N ALA A 518 26.81 45.94 -45.10
CA ALA A 518 27.61 45.26 -46.15
C ALA A 518 28.43 43.98 -45.80
N LEU A 519 28.57 42.91 -46.61
CA LEU A 519 28.43 42.64 -48.05
C LEU A 519 28.54 41.10 -48.30
N ASN A 520 27.89 40.60 -49.38
CA ASN A 520 28.26 39.48 -50.29
C ASN A 520 28.31 38.01 -49.75
N THR A 521 27.91 36.94 -50.46
CA THR A 521 27.64 36.66 -51.90
C THR A 521 27.02 35.26 -52.09
N GLY A 522 26.19 35.09 -53.15
CA GLY A 522 25.92 33.84 -53.92
C GLY A 522 24.79 32.93 -53.40
N SER A 523 23.56 32.90 -53.94
CA SER A 523 23.11 32.29 -55.23
C SER A 523 23.50 30.81 -55.33
N THR A 524 22.61 29.81 -55.49
CA THR A 524 21.49 29.70 -56.45
C THR A 524 20.43 28.68 -55.99
N ALA A 525 19.17 28.98 -56.29
CA ALA A 525 18.03 28.07 -56.29
C ALA A 525 18.12 27.00 -57.40
N PHE A 526 17.43 25.87 -57.27
CA PHE A 526 16.29 25.52 -58.15
C PHE A 526 15.52 24.28 -57.68
N SER A 527 14.20 24.40 -57.78
CA SER A 527 13.14 23.41 -57.59
C SER A 527 13.11 22.32 -58.65
N SER A 528 12.54 21.15 -58.33
CA SER A 528 11.36 20.60 -59.05
C SER A 528 11.04 19.13 -58.66
N GLN A 529 9.85 18.91 -58.09
CA GLN A 529 8.97 17.77 -58.41
C GLN A 529 8.32 18.03 -59.80
N PRO A 530 7.69 17.08 -60.53
CA PRO A 530 6.66 16.08 -60.10
C PRO A 530 6.88 14.68 -60.75
N GLY A 531 6.18 13.55 -60.48
CA GLY A 531 4.74 13.27 -60.41
C GLY A 531 4.44 11.89 -61.04
N SER A 532 3.42 11.18 -60.51
CA SER A 532 2.58 10.10 -61.13
C SER A 532 3.21 8.76 -61.58
N ALA A 533 2.52 7.61 -61.62
CA ALA A 533 1.26 7.09 -61.04
C ALA A 533 1.09 5.59 -61.45
N SER A 534 0.47 4.80 -60.56
CA SER A 534 -0.39 3.59 -60.81
C SER A 534 0.26 2.33 -61.45
N THR A 535 -0.15 1.08 -61.25
CA THR A 535 -1.46 0.45 -60.89
C THR A 535 -1.25 -1.00 -60.38
N GLY A 536 -2.10 -1.42 -59.41
CA GLY A 536 -2.82 -2.72 -59.29
C GLY A 536 -2.05 -4.05 -59.17
N SER A 537 -2.51 -5.07 -58.45
CA SER A 537 -3.77 -5.30 -57.75
C SER A 537 -3.68 -6.58 -56.88
N THR A 538 -4.33 -6.51 -55.71
CA THR A 538 -5.11 -7.56 -55.00
C THR A 538 -4.55 -8.97 -54.77
N ALA A 539 -4.49 -9.38 -53.49
CA ALA A 539 -5.43 -10.35 -52.93
C ALA A 539 -5.41 -10.32 -51.39
N ALA A 540 -6.59 -10.45 -50.81
CA ALA A 540 -6.89 -10.34 -49.39
C ALA A 540 -6.67 -11.66 -48.62
N SER A 541 -6.36 -11.56 -47.32
CA SER A 541 -6.92 -12.46 -46.32
C SER A 541 -6.89 -11.80 -44.95
N THR A 542 -8.08 -11.70 -44.37
CA THR A 542 -8.44 -11.37 -42.99
C THR A 542 -7.69 -12.21 -41.96
N THR A 543 -7.22 -11.60 -40.88
CA THR A 543 -7.05 -12.29 -39.59
C THR A 543 -7.08 -11.29 -38.44
N ASP A 544 -7.79 -11.71 -37.40
CA ASP A 544 -8.32 -10.91 -36.31
C ASP A 544 -7.23 -10.34 -35.39
N SER A 545 -7.39 -9.07 -35.05
CA SER A 545 -6.65 -8.41 -33.97
C SER A 545 -7.48 -8.50 -32.70
N ASN A 546 -7.25 -9.54 -31.90
CA ASN A 546 -7.75 -9.58 -30.53
C ASN A 546 -6.73 -8.89 -29.63
N ASN A 547 -6.98 -7.61 -29.36
CA ASN A 547 -6.41 -6.89 -28.24
C ASN A 547 -6.87 -7.55 -26.94
N ALA A 548 -5.93 -8.03 -26.13
CA ALA A 548 -6.19 -8.41 -24.75
C ALA A 548 -6.39 -7.13 -23.91
N ALA A 549 -7.40 -7.17 -23.06
CA ALA A 549 -8.01 -6.05 -22.40
C ALA A 549 -7.08 -5.38 -21.38
N THR A 550 -6.86 -4.09 -21.58
CA THR A 550 -6.56 -3.14 -20.51
C THR A 550 -7.79 -3.07 -19.61
N VAL A 551 -7.69 -3.47 -18.34
CA VAL A 551 -8.69 -3.10 -17.35
C VAL A 551 -8.49 -1.61 -17.06
N ALA A 552 -9.19 -0.77 -17.82
CA ALA A 552 -9.34 0.64 -17.53
C ALA A 552 -10.32 0.81 -16.35
N PRO A 553 -10.08 1.75 -15.43
CA PRO A 553 -11.03 2.05 -14.37
C PRO A 553 -12.31 2.63 -14.97
N VAL A 554 -13.46 2.24 -14.39
CA VAL A 554 -14.77 2.78 -14.73
C VAL A 554 -14.72 4.30 -14.57
N THR A 555 -14.71 5.01 -15.69
CA THR A 555 -14.77 6.47 -15.72
C THR A 555 -16.21 6.87 -15.99
N GLU A 556 -16.89 7.41 -15.00
CA GLU A 556 -18.21 8.01 -15.18
C GLU A 556 -18.04 9.39 -15.87
N ALA A 557 -18.92 9.69 -16.82
CA ALA A 557 -18.82 10.87 -17.68
C ALA A 557 -18.94 12.19 -16.89
N PRO A 558 -18.21 13.26 -17.26
CA PRO A 558 -18.29 14.53 -16.55
C PRO A 558 -19.63 15.21 -16.78
N ALA A 559 -20.33 15.53 -15.69
CA ALA A 559 -21.52 16.38 -15.72
C ALA A 559 -21.14 17.79 -16.19
N THR A 560 -21.85 18.28 -17.20
CA THR A 560 -21.72 19.63 -17.72
C THR A 560 -22.57 20.57 -16.85
N GLU A 561 -21.96 21.47 -16.08
CA GLU A 561 -22.70 22.56 -15.44
C GLU A 561 -22.33 23.93 -16.02
N VAL A 562 -23.39 24.65 -16.40
CA VAL A 562 -23.41 26.03 -16.86
C VAL A 562 -23.37 26.94 -15.63
N PRO A 563 -22.60 28.04 -15.61
CA PRO A 563 -22.47 28.88 -14.43
C PRO A 563 -23.74 29.72 -14.20
N VAL A 564 -24.27 29.69 -12.97
CA VAL A 564 -25.28 30.65 -12.50
C VAL A 564 -24.56 31.82 -11.83
N ALA A 565 -24.91 33.02 -12.29
CA ALA A 565 -24.34 34.29 -11.88
C ALA A 565 -24.65 34.65 -10.42
N THR A 566 -23.67 35.28 -9.79
CA THR A 566 -23.74 35.95 -8.50
C THR A 566 -24.42 37.31 -8.67
N GLU A 567 -25.46 37.60 -7.90
CA GLU A 567 -25.89 38.97 -7.62
C GLU A 567 -25.67 39.32 -6.15
N SER A 568 -24.92 40.39 -5.95
CA SER A 568 -24.71 41.07 -4.69
C SER A 568 -25.91 41.93 -4.30
N THR A 569 -26.22 42.04 -3.01
CA THR A 569 -26.46 43.36 -2.38
C THR A 569 -26.46 43.27 -0.85
N THR A 570 -25.39 43.84 -0.28
CA THR A 570 -25.33 44.83 0.82
C THR A 570 -26.49 45.02 1.81
N ASN A 571 -26.08 44.98 3.08
CA ASN A 571 -26.24 46.02 4.14
C ASN A 571 -27.30 45.89 5.26
N THR A 572 -26.72 45.90 6.47
CA THR A 572 -27.09 46.66 7.70
C THR A 572 -28.30 46.24 8.53
N GLY A 573 -28.07 46.10 9.85
CA GLY A 573 -29.07 46.51 10.86
C GLY A 573 -29.24 45.60 12.07
N THR A 574 -28.48 45.90 13.12
CA THR A 574 -28.69 45.70 14.57
C THR A 574 -30.10 45.31 15.06
N ALA A 575 -30.20 44.29 15.92
CA ALA A 575 -30.82 44.31 17.27
C ALA A 575 -31.11 42.90 17.82
N ALA A 576 -30.79 42.68 19.10
CA ALA A 576 -31.33 41.62 19.97
C ALA A 576 -32.28 42.27 21.01
N PRO A 577 -32.90 41.57 21.97
CA PRO A 577 -33.47 40.21 22.02
C PRO A 577 -34.94 40.23 22.51
N ALA A 578 -35.69 39.11 22.42
CA ALA A 578 -36.81 38.86 23.35
C ALA A 578 -37.22 37.38 23.42
N THR A 579 -37.25 36.89 24.65
CA THR A 579 -37.79 35.64 25.19
C THR A 579 -39.30 35.51 25.02
N THR A 580 -39.80 34.29 24.75
CA THR A 580 -41.04 33.76 25.40
C THR A 580 -41.10 32.22 25.34
N THR A 581 -41.18 31.63 26.53
CA THR A 581 -41.67 30.30 26.91
C THR A 581 -43.10 30.00 26.43
N ALA A 582 -43.37 28.75 26.02
CA ALA A 582 -44.53 27.96 26.50
C ALA A 582 -44.49 26.51 25.99
N THR A 583 -44.74 25.59 26.92
CA THR A 583 -44.75 24.12 26.83
C THR A 583 -46.18 23.59 26.52
N PRO A 584 -46.48 22.28 26.61
CA PRO A 584 -46.84 21.38 25.50
C PRO A 584 -48.34 21.02 25.44
N SER A 585 -48.76 20.29 24.40
CA SER A 585 -50.02 19.53 24.46
C SER A 585 -49.92 18.17 23.77
N THR A 586 -49.99 17.14 24.61
CA THR A 586 -50.45 15.78 24.34
C THR A 586 -51.79 15.74 23.61
N ASN A 587 -51.97 14.79 22.67
CA ASN A 587 -53.12 13.89 22.73
C ASN A 587 -52.99 12.64 21.83
N GLN A 588 -53.54 11.58 22.40
CA GLN A 588 -53.61 10.19 21.96
C GLN A 588 -54.73 9.93 20.91
N TRP A 589 -54.40 9.00 20.00
CA TRP A 589 -55.18 7.84 19.49
C TRP A 589 -56.49 7.96 18.66
N VAL A 590 -56.37 7.59 17.35
CA VAL A 590 -57.06 6.49 16.58
C VAL A 590 -58.60 6.56 16.34
N PRO A 591 -59.26 5.88 15.33
CA PRO A 591 -58.90 5.30 14.02
C PRO A 591 -59.79 5.81 12.83
N SER A 592 -59.47 5.48 11.58
CA SER A 592 -60.45 4.93 10.60
C SER A 592 -59.81 4.57 9.24
N SER A 593 -60.54 3.69 8.55
CA SER A 593 -60.19 2.75 7.48
C SER A 593 -60.38 3.24 6.03
N GLN A 594 -59.88 2.40 5.10
CA GLN A 594 -60.10 2.35 3.63
C GLN A 594 -59.20 3.29 2.81
N GLY A 595 -58.54 2.90 1.71
CA GLY A 595 -58.50 1.66 0.95
C GLY A 595 -58.01 1.96 -0.49
N SER A 596 -57.41 0.96 -1.14
CA SER A 596 -57.02 0.85 -2.57
C SER A 596 -55.62 1.34 -2.99
N GLY A 597 -54.90 0.47 -3.72
CA GLY A 597 -53.68 0.83 -4.45
C GLY A 597 -52.66 -0.27 -4.74
N SER A 598 -53.08 -1.36 -5.41
CA SER A 598 -52.32 -2.23 -6.35
C SER A 598 -50.78 -2.18 -6.48
N GLY A 599 -50.14 -3.36 -6.45
CA GLY A 599 -48.88 -3.69 -7.14
C GLY A 599 -48.11 -4.86 -6.50
N ARG A 600 -48.32 -6.12 -6.90
CA ARG A 600 -47.35 -6.95 -7.68
C ARG A 600 -45.89 -6.54 -7.42
N GLY A 601 -44.99 -7.28 -6.77
CA GLY A 601 -44.79 -8.74 -6.75
C GLY A 601 -43.59 -9.09 -7.65
N TRP A 602 -42.68 -9.94 -7.13
CA TRP A 602 -41.52 -10.60 -7.77
C TRP A 602 -40.21 -9.80 -7.79
N LEU A 603 -39.03 -10.38 -7.60
CA LEU A 603 -38.56 -11.59 -6.93
C LEU A 603 -37.02 -11.48 -6.93
N SER A 604 -36.41 -11.97 -5.86
CA SER A 604 -34.96 -12.16 -5.69
C SER A 604 -34.34 -12.97 -6.84
N PHE A 605 -33.12 -12.62 -7.25
CA PHE A 605 -32.17 -13.55 -7.85
C PHE A 605 -30.72 -13.18 -7.49
N PHE A 606 -30.09 -14.12 -6.78
CA PHE A 606 -28.65 -14.39 -6.79
C PHE A 606 -28.15 -14.53 -8.23
N HIS A 607 -26.89 -14.17 -8.50
CA HIS A 607 -26.01 -14.91 -9.42
C HIS A 607 -24.54 -14.71 -9.02
N TRP A 608 -23.87 -15.84 -8.77
CA TRP A 608 -22.45 -16.05 -9.03
C TRP A 608 -22.10 -15.66 -10.46
N TRP A 609 -20.89 -15.13 -10.69
CA TRP A 609 -19.80 -15.71 -11.49
C TRP A 609 -18.51 -14.97 -11.16
#